data_AF-A0A9X1UIF4-F1
#
_entry.id   AF-A0A9X1UIF4-F1
#
_cell.length_a   1.000
_cell.length_b   1.000
_cell.length_c   1.000
_cell.angle_alpha   90.00
_cell.angle_beta   90.00
_cell.angle_gamma   90.00
#
_symmetry.space_group_name_H-M   'P 1'
#
loop_
_entity.id
_entity.type
_entity.pdbx_description
1 polymer ?
#
loop_
_entity_poly.entity_id
_entity_poly.type
_entity_poly.pdbx_seq_one_letter_code
_entity_poly.pdbx_strand_id
1 'polypeptide(L)'
;MSKPPPGIARFDSAAAMAQALASALHGEPFASPSQSPMLDRLMPAINALPTRPREWAYIVGGMSEGIDPGDAGRLDIERIAGWITGLYPREPASCAFVGSSNGAMIHLAAALGAPWLPQTFLCPVRAPFSDPDDVEHSFSASRRIVDAMLAADGRIAVHQMHDPNQDRLMLHSIRYFRVKHRRLPLAYREFLLGNLERGATLYVVDCTRDWPVTRTSDRSYFQFGATGGATEDEYLQGGERVRALLQRDGSARTRWEPPPADMRVPEAEWGFDAALYAELERLAAGMDWRIVTIRFREPEALSFAAAQVYRRWYEDAGIESRHLLVDSFLLMDPLTTLRLHAVPFWLLFGVEPSAAALQRFLEDEPAFDEIDMMLFSHGVQSIGLAPISRWRALLERAATTGRFAGVDPARYPRDFATFVRFGQALAQLGPQTQPPPALSHERFETWLAKYGARVGVQCEVHMPAQAMPH
;
A
#
# COMPACT_ATOMS: atom_id res chain seq x y z
N MET A 1 5.76 13.05 -16.20
CA MET A 1 6.28 11.77 -15.67
C MET A 1 6.37 10.73 -16.79
N SER A 2 7.32 9.79 -16.69
CA SER A 2 7.53 8.73 -17.68
C SER A 2 6.47 7.62 -17.53
N LYS A 3 6.07 7.00 -18.65
CA LYS A 3 5.12 5.88 -18.67
C LYS A 3 5.71 4.69 -17.90
N PRO A 4 4.94 4.01 -17.01
CA PRO A 4 5.43 2.83 -16.31
C PRO A 4 5.80 1.72 -17.30
N PRO A 5 6.89 0.97 -17.04
CA PRO A 5 7.26 -0.19 -17.84
C PRO A 5 6.24 -1.33 -17.65
N PRO A 6 6.19 -2.31 -18.59
CA PRO A 6 5.38 -3.51 -18.41
C PRO A 6 5.77 -4.27 -17.12
N GLY A 7 4.78 -4.83 -16.42
CA GLY A 7 5.00 -5.66 -15.22
C GLY A 7 4.90 -4.91 -13.89
N ILE A 8 4.52 -3.64 -13.90
CA ILE A 8 4.12 -2.90 -12.69
C ILE A 8 2.74 -2.25 -12.91
N ALA A 9 1.82 -2.51 -11.98
CA ALA A 9 0.49 -1.88 -11.97
C ALA A 9 0.52 -0.55 -11.22
N ARG A 10 -0.19 0.47 -11.72
CA ARG A 10 -0.36 1.76 -11.02
C ARG A 10 -1.49 1.73 -10.01
N PHE A 11 -2.43 0.80 -10.15
CA PHE A 11 -3.42 0.52 -9.10
C PHE A 11 -2.83 -0.28 -7.93
N ASP A 12 -1.53 -0.59 -7.96
CA ASP A 12 -0.80 -1.19 -6.85
C ASP A 12 -0.54 -0.18 -5.72
N SER A 13 -0.53 -0.67 -4.47
CA SER A 13 -0.15 0.12 -3.30
C SER A 13 1.24 0.72 -3.45
N ALA A 14 2.25 -0.07 -3.84
CA ALA A 14 3.63 0.43 -3.97
C ALA A 14 3.78 1.51 -5.05
N ALA A 15 3.24 1.26 -6.26
CA ALA A 15 3.34 2.22 -7.34
C ALA A 15 2.57 3.52 -7.05
N ALA A 16 1.36 3.43 -6.48
CA ALA A 16 0.57 4.61 -6.13
C ALA A 16 1.23 5.41 -5.01
N MET A 17 1.71 4.75 -3.94
CA MET A 17 2.42 5.39 -2.84
C MET A 17 3.72 6.06 -3.28
N ALA A 18 4.50 5.42 -4.16
CA ALA A 18 5.72 6.00 -4.70
C ALA A 18 5.43 7.26 -5.54
N GLN A 19 4.39 7.21 -6.38
CA GLN A 19 3.93 8.37 -7.15
C GLN A 19 3.41 9.49 -6.26
N ALA A 20 2.60 9.19 -5.23
CA ALA A 20 2.05 10.18 -4.31
C ALA A 20 3.16 10.89 -3.51
N LEU A 21 4.13 10.13 -3.00
CA LEU A 21 5.29 10.70 -2.30
C LEU A 21 6.14 11.54 -3.25
N ALA A 22 6.44 11.04 -4.44
CA ALA A 22 7.23 11.78 -5.43
C ALA A 22 6.54 13.09 -5.83
N SER A 23 5.23 13.08 -6.09
CA SER A 23 4.45 14.29 -6.34
C SER A 23 4.57 15.29 -5.19
N ALA A 24 4.44 14.83 -3.94
CA ALA A 24 4.60 15.70 -2.78
C ALA A 24 6.01 16.31 -2.67
N LEU A 25 7.05 15.54 -2.97
CA LEU A 25 8.45 16.00 -2.98
C LEU A 25 8.75 16.98 -4.14
N HIS A 26 7.96 16.96 -5.21
CA HIS A 26 7.99 17.98 -6.27
C HIS A 26 7.08 19.19 -5.98
N GLY A 27 6.36 19.19 -4.85
CA GLY A 27 5.40 20.25 -4.50
C GLY A 27 4.11 20.21 -5.33
N GLU A 28 3.80 19.07 -5.94
CA GLU A 28 2.60 18.82 -6.75
C GLU A 28 1.59 17.92 -6.01
N PRO A 29 0.28 18.20 -6.09
CA PRO A 29 -0.74 17.32 -5.49
C PRO A 29 -0.88 16.02 -6.28
N PHE A 30 -1.19 14.93 -5.60
CA PHE A 30 -1.45 13.64 -6.25
C PHE A 30 -2.94 13.45 -6.53
N ALA A 31 -3.35 13.66 -7.79
CA ALA A 31 -4.76 13.72 -8.15
C ALA A 31 -5.41 12.38 -8.56
N SER A 32 -4.64 11.45 -9.15
CA SER A 32 -5.14 10.14 -9.58
C SER A 32 -4.01 9.11 -9.78
N PRO A 33 -4.22 7.83 -9.44
CA PRO A 33 -3.29 6.75 -9.78
C PRO A 33 -3.16 6.52 -11.29
N SER A 34 -4.21 6.84 -12.04
CA SER A 34 -4.22 6.72 -13.50
C SER A 34 -3.30 7.73 -14.17
N GLN A 35 -3.06 8.88 -13.53
CA GLN A 35 -2.38 10.06 -14.06
C GLN A 35 -2.79 10.43 -15.51
N SER A 36 -4.03 10.10 -15.89
CA SER A 36 -4.53 10.28 -17.25
C SER A 36 -5.77 11.17 -17.23
N PRO A 37 -5.63 12.47 -17.59
CA PRO A 37 -6.76 13.40 -17.60
C PRO A 37 -7.94 12.95 -18.47
N MET A 38 -7.67 12.18 -19.53
CA MET A 38 -8.72 11.64 -20.39
C MET A 38 -9.50 10.53 -19.70
N LEU A 39 -8.82 9.56 -19.08
CA LEU A 39 -9.49 8.51 -18.32
C LEU A 39 -10.26 9.11 -17.14
N ASP A 40 -9.65 10.06 -16.44
CA ASP A 40 -10.24 10.73 -15.29
C ASP A 40 -11.54 11.48 -15.64
N ARG A 41 -11.62 12.08 -16.84
CA ARG A 41 -12.86 12.71 -17.34
C ARG A 41 -13.95 11.71 -17.70
N LEU A 42 -13.60 10.48 -18.07
CA LEU A 42 -14.56 9.45 -18.47
C LEU A 42 -15.10 8.65 -17.27
N MET A 43 -14.34 8.55 -16.18
CA MET A 43 -14.69 7.76 -15.00
C MET A 43 -16.06 8.09 -14.37
N PRO A 44 -16.49 9.36 -14.25
CA PRO A 44 -17.84 9.66 -13.73
C PRO A 44 -18.97 9.05 -14.57
N ALA A 45 -18.82 9.04 -15.90
CA ALA A 45 -19.79 8.41 -16.80
C ALA A 45 -19.78 6.89 -16.66
N ILE A 46 -18.60 6.27 -16.56
CA ILE A 46 -18.46 4.83 -16.30
C ILE A 46 -19.12 4.46 -14.97
N ASN A 47 -18.95 5.30 -13.94
CA ASN A 47 -19.52 5.07 -12.62
C ASN A 47 -21.05 5.29 -12.57
N ALA A 48 -21.63 5.99 -13.56
CA ALA A 48 -23.07 6.12 -13.70
C ALA A 48 -23.72 4.85 -14.30
N LEU A 49 -22.94 3.96 -14.91
CA LEU A 49 -23.45 2.71 -15.49
C LEU A 49 -24.09 1.80 -14.43
N PRO A 50 -25.04 0.93 -14.81
CA PRO A 50 -25.54 -0.14 -13.95
C PRO A 50 -24.41 -1.06 -13.46
N THR A 51 -24.67 -1.83 -12.42
CA THR A 51 -23.67 -2.66 -11.71
C THR A 51 -22.81 -3.51 -12.66
N ARG A 52 -23.43 -4.31 -13.53
CA ARG A 52 -22.71 -5.25 -14.41
C ARG A 52 -21.77 -4.55 -15.43
N PRO A 53 -22.22 -3.58 -16.24
CA PRO A 53 -21.31 -2.85 -17.14
C PRO A 53 -20.20 -2.09 -16.40
N ARG A 54 -20.48 -1.58 -15.20
CA ARG A 54 -19.49 -0.88 -14.38
C ARG A 54 -18.39 -1.81 -13.89
N GLU A 55 -18.77 -2.97 -13.34
CA GLU A 55 -17.81 -4.02 -12.94
C GLU A 55 -16.99 -4.47 -14.14
N TRP A 56 -17.61 -4.67 -15.30
CA TRP A 56 -16.89 -5.03 -16.52
C TRP A 56 -15.86 -3.97 -16.96
N ALA A 57 -16.21 -2.68 -16.91
CA ALA A 57 -15.27 -1.60 -17.22
C ALA A 57 -14.07 -1.59 -16.27
N TYR A 58 -14.30 -1.84 -14.97
CA TYR A 58 -13.24 -1.96 -13.96
C TYR A 58 -12.31 -3.14 -14.25
N ILE A 59 -12.87 -4.31 -14.56
CA ILE A 59 -12.13 -5.53 -14.95
C ILE A 59 -11.25 -5.28 -16.18
N VAL A 60 -11.78 -4.60 -17.20
CA VAL A 60 -11.03 -4.24 -18.42
C VAL A 60 -9.91 -3.25 -18.11
N GLY A 61 -10.15 -2.28 -17.24
CA GLY A 61 -9.13 -1.37 -16.74
C GLY A 61 -7.97 -2.12 -16.09
N GLY A 62 -8.26 -3.05 -15.17
CA GLY A 62 -7.25 -3.90 -14.53
C GLY A 62 -6.45 -4.76 -15.53
N MET A 63 -7.13 -5.40 -16.49
CA MET A 63 -6.46 -6.18 -17.56
C MET A 63 -5.48 -5.36 -18.39
N SER A 64 -5.77 -4.08 -18.62
CA SER A 64 -4.94 -3.21 -19.44
C SER A 64 -3.56 -2.93 -18.82
N GLU A 65 -3.43 -3.05 -17.50
CA GLU A 65 -2.14 -2.95 -16.80
C GLU A 65 -1.44 -4.31 -16.65
N GLY A 66 -2.13 -5.41 -16.99
CA GLY A 66 -1.59 -6.77 -16.99
C GLY A 66 -0.67 -7.07 -18.18
N ILE A 67 0.41 -7.81 -17.93
CA ILE A 67 1.23 -8.43 -18.98
C ILE A 67 0.60 -9.74 -19.48
N ASP A 68 0.94 -10.15 -20.69
CA ASP A 68 0.54 -11.47 -21.18
C ASP A 68 1.38 -12.57 -20.50
N PRO A 69 0.83 -13.77 -20.25
CA PRO A 69 1.57 -14.86 -19.61
C PRO A 69 2.91 -15.21 -20.29
N GLY A 70 2.99 -15.06 -21.61
CA GLY A 70 4.21 -15.30 -22.38
C GLY A 70 5.31 -14.27 -22.16
N ASP A 71 4.98 -13.08 -21.65
CA ASP A 71 5.94 -12.00 -21.36
C ASP A 71 6.48 -12.05 -19.92
N ALA A 72 6.01 -12.98 -19.07
CA ALA A 72 6.47 -13.12 -17.69
C ALA A 72 8.00 -13.32 -17.58
N GLY A 73 8.61 -14.03 -18.53
CA GLY A 73 10.06 -14.22 -18.61
C GLY A 73 10.84 -13.02 -19.14
N ARG A 74 10.15 -11.95 -19.55
CA ARG A 74 10.71 -10.69 -20.06
C ARG A 74 10.56 -9.54 -19.06
N LEU A 75 10.16 -9.87 -17.83
CA LEU A 75 10.01 -8.91 -16.75
C LEU A 75 11.36 -8.24 -16.46
N ASP A 76 11.42 -6.93 -16.66
CA ASP A 76 12.65 -6.15 -16.48
C ASP A 76 12.60 -5.43 -15.12
N ILE A 77 13.17 -6.10 -14.12
CA ILE A 77 13.22 -5.62 -12.73
C ILE A 77 14.02 -4.32 -12.62
N GLU A 78 15.09 -4.15 -13.41
CA GLU A 78 15.89 -2.92 -13.41
C GLU A 78 15.11 -1.75 -13.99
N ARG A 79 14.37 -1.96 -15.08
CA ARG A 79 13.56 -0.91 -15.67
C ARG A 79 12.42 -0.48 -14.76
N ILE A 80 11.80 -1.40 -14.03
CA ILE A 80 10.80 -1.08 -13.00
C ILE A 80 11.44 -0.25 -11.88
N ALA A 81 12.57 -0.70 -11.35
CA ALA A 81 13.31 0.02 -10.31
C ALA A 81 13.75 1.43 -10.78
N GLY A 82 14.23 1.55 -12.02
CA GLY A 82 14.62 2.81 -12.64
C GLY A 82 13.44 3.75 -12.92
N TRP A 83 12.26 3.22 -13.20
CA TRP A 83 11.04 4.02 -13.27
C TRP A 83 10.70 4.61 -11.91
N ILE A 84 10.73 3.80 -10.84
CA ILE A 84 10.44 4.24 -9.47
C ILE A 84 11.43 5.31 -9.01
N THR A 85 12.73 5.06 -9.13
CA THR A 85 13.74 6.06 -8.71
C THR A 85 13.69 7.32 -9.57
N GLY A 86 13.30 7.19 -10.84
CA GLY A 86 13.08 8.31 -11.75
C GLY A 86 11.87 9.18 -11.42
N LEU A 87 11.02 8.79 -10.47
CA LEU A 87 9.94 9.64 -9.95
C LEU A 87 10.48 10.74 -9.02
N TYR A 88 11.54 10.45 -8.28
CA TYR A 88 12.04 11.32 -7.21
C TYR A 88 12.97 12.44 -7.72
N PRO A 89 13.01 13.60 -7.04
CA PRO A 89 14.01 14.63 -7.31
C PRO A 89 15.42 14.11 -6.99
N ARG A 90 16.42 14.56 -7.76
CA ARG A 90 17.84 14.18 -7.61
C ARG A 90 18.60 15.12 -6.67
N GLU A 91 17.96 15.51 -5.57
CA GLU A 91 18.53 16.41 -4.57
C GLU A 91 19.12 15.63 -3.40
N PRO A 92 20.23 16.08 -2.79
CA PRO A 92 20.78 15.44 -1.61
C PRO A 92 19.74 15.33 -0.50
N ALA A 93 19.57 14.12 0.04
CA ALA A 93 18.66 13.81 1.11
C ALA A 93 19.44 13.30 2.33
N SER A 94 19.06 13.77 3.51
CA SER A 94 19.63 13.34 4.78
C SER A 94 19.14 11.94 5.20
N CYS A 95 18.01 11.48 4.63
CA CYS A 95 17.51 10.12 4.84
C CYS A 95 16.68 9.60 3.65
N ALA A 96 16.48 8.29 3.62
CA ALA A 96 15.54 7.62 2.73
C ALA A 96 14.91 6.42 3.43
N PHE A 97 13.80 5.95 2.88
CA PHE A 97 13.08 4.76 3.35
C PHE A 97 13.20 3.64 2.32
N VAL A 98 13.32 2.40 2.78
CA VAL A 98 13.27 1.19 1.94
C VAL A 98 12.43 0.12 2.62
N GLY A 99 11.56 -0.58 1.90
CA GLY A 99 10.88 -1.75 2.45
C GLY A 99 9.38 -1.83 2.15
N SER A 100 8.60 -2.25 3.14
CA SER A 100 7.16 -2.50 3.02
C SER A 100 6.37 -1.25 2.62
N SER A 101 5.32 -1.45 1.82
CA SER A 101 4.31 -0.43 1.55
C SER A 101 3.55 -0.09 2.83
N ASN A 102 3.37 1.20 3.12
CA ASN A 102 2.57 1.66 4.26
C ASN A 102 2.20 3.14 4.09
N GLY A 103 0.90 3.47 4.02
CA GLY A 103 0.50 4.86 3.76
C GLY A 103 0.80 5.83 4.92
N ALA A 104 0.79 5.37 6.17
CA ALA A 104 1.21 6.21 7.30
C ALA A 104 2.72 6.54 7.23
N MET A 105 3.54 5.58 6.77
CA MET A 105 4.96 5.84 6.51
C MET A 105 5.15 6.84 5.37
N ILE A 106 4.32 6.80 4.32
CA ILE A 106 4.41 7.77 3.21
C ILE A 106 4.19 9.21 3.68
N HIS A 107 3.24 9.43 4.59
CA HIS A 107 3.07 10.74 5.24
C HIS A 107 4.33 11.14 6.03
N LEU A 108 4.87 10.25 6.85
CA LEU A 108 6.10 10.51 7.61
C LEU A 108 7.29 10.82 6.69
N ALA A 109 7.42 10.12 5.57
CA ALA A 109 8.45 10.36 4.56
C ALA A 109 8.26 11.73 3.89
N ALA A 110 7.02 12.12 3.58
CA ALA A 110 6.71 13.45 3.05
C ALA A 110 7.03 14.56 4.06
N ALA A 111 6.73 14.34 5.35
CA ALA A 111 7.07 15.26 6.44
C ALA A 111 8.59 15.49 6.57
N LEU A 112 9.39 14.45 6.32
CA LEU A 112 10.85 14.49 6.34
C LEU A 112 11.48 15.01 5.03
N GLY A 113 10.71 15.12 3.95
CA GLY A 113 11.25 15.40 2.62
C GLY A 113 12.08 14.25 2.04
N ALA A 114 11.77 13.00 2.40
CA ALA A 114 12.59 11.83 2.10
C ALA A 114 11.95 10.90 1.06
N PRO A 115 12.72 10.32 0.13
CA PRO A 115 12.20 9.33 -0.82
C PRO A 115 11.98 7.96 -0.15
N TRP A 116 11.15 7.14 -0.78
CA TRP A 116 10.91 5.76 -0.37
C TRP A 116 11.07 4.79 -1.55
N LEU A 117 11.74 3.66 -1.33
CA LEU A 117 11.93 2.61 -2.32
C LEU A 117 11.19 1.33 -1.88
N PRO A 118 10.12 0.93 -2.57
CA PRO A 118 9.35 -0.27 -2.21
C PRO A 118 10.16 -1.55 -2.41
N GLN A 119 10.06 -2.49 -1.47
CA GLN A 119 10.58 -3.85 -1.67
C GLN A 119 9.67 -4.69 -2.57
N THR A 120 8.36 -4.48 -2.46
CA THR A 120 7.33 -5.28 -3.12
C THR A 120 6.61 -4.45 -4.17
N PHE A 121 6.33 -5.02 -5.34
CA PHE A 121 5.40 -4.44 -6.31
C PHE A 121 4.49 -5.51 -6.91
N LEU A 122 3.35 -5.09 -7.46
CA LEU A 122 2.42 -5.97 -8.15
C LEU A 122 2.73 -6.06 -9.65
N CYS A 123 2.93 -7.28 -10.13
CA CYS A 123 2.92 -7.64 -11.53
C CYS A 123 1.63 -8.42 -11.86
N PRO A 124 0.56 -7.76 -12.35
CA PRO A 124 -0.62 -8.47 -12.81
C PRO A 124 -0.34 -9.21 -14.12
N VAL A 125 -0.82 -10.44 -14.24
CA VAL A 125 -0.72 -11.24 -15.47
C VAL A 125 -2.12 -11.57 -15.96
N ARG A 126 -2.40 -11.36 -17.24
CA ARG A 126 -3.72 -11.58 -17.83
C ARG A 126 -4.12 -13.05 -17.74
N ALA A 127 -5.35 -13.26 -17.30
CA ALA A 127 -6.03 -14.54 -17.16
C ALA A 127 -7.53 -14.38 -17.46
N PRO A 128 -7.89 -14.07 -18.72
CA PRO A 128 -9.26 -13.79 -19.09
C PRO A 128 -10.15 -15.02 -18.81
N PHE A 129 -11.36 -14.76 -18.32
CA PHE A 129 -12.38 -15.78 -18.03
C PHE A 129 -11.97 -16.78 -16.94
N SER A 130 -11.11 -16.37 -16.01
CA SER A 130 -10.74 -17.18 -14.86
C SER A 130 -11.90 -17.26 -13.85
N ASP A 131 -12.06 -18.42 -13.21
CA ASP A 131 -13.00 -18.61 -12.10
C ASP A 131 -12.29 -18.22 -10.79
N PRO A 132 -12.71 -17.15 -10.08
CA PRO A 132 -12.10 -16.75 -8.82
C PRO A 132 -12.20 -17.83 -7.74
N ASP A 133 -13.19 -18.73 -7.81
CA ASP A 133 -13.39 -19.78 -6.81
C ASP A 133 -12.67 -21.09 -7.17
N ASP A 134 -12.07 -21.20 -8.37
CA ASP A 134 -11.25 -22.35 -8.77
C ASP A 134 -9.78 -22.14 -8.39
N VAL A 135 -9.52 -22.29 -7.09
CA VAL A 135 -8.20 -22.03 -6.49
C VAL A 135 -7.14 -22.99 -7.02
N GLU A 136 -7.48 -24.27 -7.17
CA GLU A 136 -6.56 -25.30 -7.69
C GLU A 136 -6.19 -25.04 -9.16
N HIS A 137 -7.16 -24.61 -9.98
CA HIS A 137 -6.85 -24.17 -11.34
C HIS A 137 -5.93 -22.95 -11.34
N SER A 138 -6.20 -21.95 -10.49
CA SER A 138 -5.35 -20.76 -10.38
C SER A 138 -3.92 -21.11 -9.96
N PHE A 139 -3.76 -22.02 -8.99
CA PHE A 139 -2.46 -22.52 -8.54
C PHE A 139 -1.70 -23.24 -9.65
N SER A 140 -2.33 -24.24 -10.26
CA SER A 140 -1.70 -25.07 -11.29
C SER A 140 -1.36 -24.29 -12.57
N ALA A 141 -2.23 -23.38 -13.01
CA ALA A 141 -2.04 -22.57 -14.21
C ALA A 141 -0.91 -21.55 -14.07
N SER A 142 -0.55 -21.15 -12.85
CA SER A 142 0.47 -20.14 -12.58
C SER A 142 1.89 -20.68 -12.49
N ARG A 143 2.07 -22.00 -12.37
CA ARG A 143 3.40 -22.60 -12.21
C ARG A 143 4.40 -22.15 -13.29
N ARG A 144 3.99 -22.20 -14.56
CA ARG A 144 4.85 -21.75 -15.68
C ARG A 144 5.15 -20.26 -15.65
N ILE A 145 4.23 -19.44 -15.15
CA ILE A 145 4.39 -17.99 -15.02
C ILE A 145 5.41 -17.69 -13.93
N VAL A 146 5.29 -18.35 -12.76
CA VAL A 146 6.24 -18.24 -11.66
C VAL A 146 7.64 -18.67 -12.11
N ASP A 147 7.77 -19.82 -12.76
CA ASP A 147 9.05 -20.32 -13.28
C ASP A 147 9.70 -19.30 -14.24
N ALA A 148 8.90 -18.70 -15.13
CA ALA A 148 9.37 -17.68 -16.06
C ALA A 148 9.83 -16.39 -15.35
N MET A 149 9.08 -15.89 -14.37
CA MET A 149 9.48 -14.72 -13.57
C MET A 149 10.76 -14.96 -12.78
N LEU A 150 10.89 -16.13 -12.14
CA LEU A 150 12.09 -16.50 -11.38
C LEU A 150 13.34 -16.67 -12.27
N ALA A 151 13.16 -17.04 -13.53
CA ALA A 151 14.22 -17.11 -14.54
C ALA A 151 14.61 -15.73 -15.09
N ALA A 152 13.68 -14.77 -15.11
CA ALA A 152 13.95 -13.40 -15.54
C ALA A 152 14.91 -12.67 -14.59
N ASP A 153 14.81 -12.91 -13.28
CA ASP A 153 15.73 -12.32 -12.30
C ASP A 153 16.00 -13.22 -11.08
N GLY A 154 17.28 -13.46 -10.79
CA GLY A 154 17.74 -14.24 -9.64
C GLY A 154 17.70 -13.48 -8.29
N ARG A 155 17.25 -12.22 -8.28
CA ARG A 155 17.23 -11.34 -7.10
C ARG A 155 15.85 -11.18 -6.49
N ILE A 156 14.82 -11.80 -7.06
CA ILE A 156 13.45 -11.65 -6.61
C ILE A 156 12.92 -12.91 -5.91
N ALA A 157 11.89 -12.72 -5.09
CA ALA A 157 10.90 -13.74 -4.76
C ALA A 157 9.55 -13.40 -5.39
N VAL A 158 8.74 -14.43 -5.65
CA VAL A 158 7.44 -14.31 -6.31
C VAL A 158 6.36 -14.94 -5.43
N HIS A 159 5.39 -14.13 -5.01
CA HIS A 159 4.18 -14.61 -4.35
C HIS A 159 3.03 -14.53 -5.34
N GLN A 160 2.46 -15.67 -5.72
CA GLN A 160 1.15 -15.66 -6.37
C GLN A 160 0.11 -15.50 -5.27
N MET A 161 -0.54 -14.33 -5.22
CA MET A 161 -1.64 -14.07 -4.30
C MET A 161 -2.96 -14.36 -5.01
N HIS A 162 -3.85 -15.11 -4.34
CA HIS A 162 -5.19 -15.40 -4.85
C HIS A 162 -6.21 -15.12 -3.75
N ASP A 163 -6.85 -13.96 -3.80
CA ASP A 163 -7.86 -13.52 -2.82
C ASP A 163 -9.26 -13.38 -3.45
N PRO A 164 -10.10 -14.43 -3.45
CA PRO A 164 -11.46 -14.38 -3.97
C PRO A 164 -12.43 -13.56 -3.11
N ASN A 165 -12.00 -13.11 -1.93
CA ASN A 165 -12.83 -12.29 -1.05
C ASN A 165 -12.77 -10.80 -1.42
N GLN A 166 -11.56 -10.25 -1.58
CA GLN A 166 -11.37 -8.83 -1.87
C GLN A 166 -11.19 -8.54 -3.37
N ASP A 167 -10.47 -9.40 -4.09
CA ASP A 167 -10.07 -9.19 -5.48
C ASP A 167 -10.98 -9.91 -6.50
N ARG A 168 -12.14 -10.43 -6.07
CA ARG A 168 -13.03 -11.28 -6.88
C ARG A 168 -13.26 -10.78 -8.30
N LEU A 169 -13.53 -9.47 -8.45
CA LEU A 169 -13.78 -8.87 -9.76
C LEU A 169 -12.55 -9.01 -10.68
N MET A 170 -11.37 -8.69 -10.16
CA MET A 170 -10.13 -8.73 -10.92
C MET A 170 -9.66 -10.16 -11.19
N LEU A 171 -9.90 -11.10 -10.27
CA LEU A 171 -9.55 -12.52 -10.48
C LEU A 171 -10.27 -13.19 -11.64
N HIS A 172 -11.31 -12.57 -12.20
CA HIS A 172 -11.92 -13.01 -13.46
C HIS A 172 -11.02 -12.78 -14.68
N SER A 173 -10.00 -11.95 -14.56
CA SER A 173 -9.26 -11.43 -15.71
C SER A 173 -7.76 -11.29 -15.52
N ILE A 174 -7.27 -11.27 -14.28
CA ILE A 174 -5.87 -11.19 -13.94
C ILE A 174 -5.51 -12.13 -12.79
N ARG A 175 -4.24 -12.53 -12.74
CA ARG A 175 -3.60 -13.19 -11.61
C ARG A 175 -2.61 -12.23 -10.97
N TYR A 176 -2.57 -12.21 -9.65
CA TYR A 176 -1.74 -11.30 -8.88
C TYR A 176 -0.41 -11.96 -8.54
N PHE A 177 0.69 -11.39 -9.03
CA PHE A 177 2.04 -11.77 -8.62
C PHE A 177 2.69 -10.61 -7.89
N ARG A 178 2.88 -10.76 -6.58
CA ARG A 178 3.68 -9.83 -5.78
C ARG A 178 5.14 -10.23 -5.92
N VAL A 179 5.93 -9.33 -6.47
CA VAL A 179 7.36 -9.52 -6.69
C VAL A 179 8.11 -8.76 -5.61
N LYS A 180 8.94 -9.48 -4.84
CA LYS A 180 9.74 -8.92 -3.74
C LYS A 180 11.22 -8.88 -4.09
N HIS A 181 11.87 -7.75 -3.90
CA HIS A 181 13.32 -7.65 -3.99
C HIS A 181 13.99 -8.35 -2.80
N ARG A 182 14.75 -9.41 -3.08
CA ARG A 182 15.64 -10.08 -2.11
C ARG A 182 17.08 -9.55 -2.16
N ARG A 183 17.42 -8.85 -3.24
CA ARG A 183 18.66 -8.10 -3.44
C ARG A 183 18.32 -6.78 -4.12
N LEU A 184 19.10 -5.73 -3.85
CA LEU A 184 18.87 -4.41 -4.40
C LEU A 184 19.01 -4.42 -5.93
N PRO A 185 18.04 -3.85 -6.67
CA PRO A 185 18.24 -3.46 -8.05
C PRO A 185 19.38 -2.44 -8.16
N LEU A 186 20.08 -2.44 -9.30
CA LEU A 186 21.14 -1.47 -9.57
C LEU A 186 20.59 -0.05 -9.51
N ALA A 187 19.42 0.19 -10.11
CA ALA A 187 18.79 1.51 -10.09
C ALA A 187 18.52 2.03 -8.65
N TYR A 188 18.13 1.16 -7.72
CA TYR A 188 17.93 1.55 -6.31
C TYR A 188 19.26 1.87 -5.63
N ARG A 189 20.27 1.02 -5.86
CA ARG A 189 21.61 1.23 -5.32
C ARG A 189 22.22 2.55 -5.81
N GLU A 190 22.16 2.82 -7.11
CA GLU A 190 22.68 4.05 -7.71
C GLU A 190 21.92 5.28 -7.22
N PHE A 191 20.59 5.18 -7.10
CA PHE A 191 19.79 6.25 -6.54
C PHE A 191 20.20 6.55 -5.10
N LEU A 192 20.24 5.54 -4.22
CA LEU A 192 20.64 5.74 -2.82
C LEU A 192 22.05 6.34 -2.72
N LEU A 193 23.03 5.83 -3.47
CA LEU A 193 24.40 6.34 -3.46
C LEU A 193 24.53 7.77 -4.03
N GLY A 194 23.67 8.13 -4.99
CA GLY A 194 23.67 9.44 -5.63
C GLY A 194 22.87 10.51 -4.88
N ASN A 195 21.85 10.10 -4.10
CA ASN A 195 20.96 11.00 -3.39
C ASN A 195 21.25 11.10 -1.88
N LEU A 196 21.74 10.06 -1.23
CA LEU A 196 21.99 10.11 0.22
C LEU A 196 23.37 10.64 0.55
N GLU A 197 23.41 11.61 1.44
CA GLU A 197 24.66 12.15 1.98
C GLU A 197 25.44 11.09 2.77
N ARG A 198 26.77 11.22 2.85
CA ARG A 198 27.57 10.38 3.76
C ARG A 198 27.12 10.66 5.20
N GLY A 199 26.92 9.62 6.01
CA GLY A 199 26.37 9.76 7.36
C GLY A 199 24.84 9.90 7.44
N ALA A 200 24.13 9.87 6.31
CA ALA A 200 22.67 9.85 6.27
C ALA A 200 22.05 8.65 7.02
N THR A 201 20.74 8.69 7.23
CA THR A 201 19.99 7.58 7.83
C THR A 201 19.17 6.84 6.78
N LEU A 202 19.31 5.51 6.72
CA LEU A 202 18.49 4.63 5.92
C LEU A 202 17.47 3.93 6.82
N TYR A 203 16.20 4.29 6.65
CA TYR A 203 15.10 3.67 7.39
C TYR A 203 14.62 2.40 6.67
N VAL A 204 14.58 1.27 7.37
CA VAL A 204 14.01 0.02 6.85
C VAL A 204 12.60 -0.15 7.40
N VAL A 205 11.61 -0.16 6.51
CA VAL A 205 10.20 -0.34 6.87
C VAL A 205 9.91 -1.84 6.89
N ASP A 206 9.92 -2.43 8.08
CA ASP A 206 9.84 -3.88 8.32
C ASP A 206 8.47 -4.27 8.86
N CYS A 207 7.53 -4.52 7.95
CA CYS A 207 6.26 -5.14 8.33
C CYS A 207 6.46 -6.64 8.50
N THR A 208 6.29 -7.12 9.73
CA THR A 208 6.50 -8.51 10.14
C THR A 208 5.27 -9.40 9.95
N ARG A 209 4.24 -8.90 9.27
CA ARG A 209 3.05 -9.68 8.93
C ARG A 209 3.46 -10.88 8.09
N ASP A 210 3.04 -12.06 8.52
CA ASP A 210 3.23 -13.32 7.81
C ASP A 210 1.89 -13.91 7.37
N TRP A 211 1.94 -14.89 6.48
CA TRP A 211 0.75 -15.60 5.98
C TRP A 211 1.05 -17.08 5.72
N PRO A 212 0.07 -17.99 5.92
CA PRO A 212 0.21 -19.40 5.56
C PRO A 212 0.23 -19.58 4.03
N VAL A 213 1.25 -20.25 3.50
CA VAL A 213 1.44 -20.42 2.05
C VAL A 213 1.70 -21.88 1.69
N THR A 214 1.44 -22.22 0.43
CA THR A 214 2.00 -23.41 -0.21
C THR A 214 3.30 -23.03 -0.90
N ARG A 215 4.42 -23.61 -0.47
CA ARG A 215 5.72 -23.40 -1.09
C ARG A 215 5.75 -24.00 -2.50
N THR A 216 6.18 -23.22 -3.49
CA THR A 216 6.38 -23.72 -4.87
C THR A 216 7.85 -23.83 -5.26
N SER A 217 8.74 -23.06 -4.61
CA SER A 217 10.20 -23.21 -4.69
C SER A 217 10.91 -22.57 -3.49
N ASP A 218 12.23 -22.41 -3.55
CA ASP A 218 13.00 -21.64 -2.57
C ASP A 218 12.75 -20.13 -2.62
N ARG A 219 12.13 -19.63 -3.69
CA ARG A 219 11.88 -18.21 -3.93
C ARG A 219 10.45 -17.93 -4.39
N SER A 220 9.54 -18.89 -4.28
CA SER A 220 8.16 -18.67 -4.69
C SER A 220 7.14 -19.40 -3.84
N TYR A 221 6.00 -18.75 -3.70
CA TYR A 221 4.96 -19.12 -2.76
C TYR A 221 3.58 -18.86 -3.38
N PHE A 222 2.63 -19.74 -3.11
CA PHE A 222 1.22 -19.51 -3.37
C PHE A 222 0.53 -19.09 -2.08
N GLN A 223 -0.02 -17.88 -2.08
CA GLN A 223 -0.75 -17.30 -0.96
C GLN A 223 -2.24 -17.29 -1.27
N PHE A 224 -3.02 -18.09 -0.52
CA PHE A 224 -4.47 -18.05 -0.61
C PHE A 224 -5.04 -17.10 0.44
N GLY A 225 -5.76 -16.08 -0.02
CA GLY A 225 -6.25 -14.98 0.81
C GLY A 225 -5.23 -13.86 1.06
N ALA A 226 -5.70 -12.82 1.73
CA ALA A 226 -4.91 -11.64 2.08
C ALA A 226 -5.43 -11.00 3.37
N THR A 227 -4.64 -10.08 3.93
CA THR A 227 -5.04 -9.29 5.10
C THR A 227 -6.26 -8.43 4.78
N GLY A 228 -7.27 -8.43 5.65
CA GLY A 228 -8.47 -7.63 5.49
C GLY A 228 -9.63 -8.13 6.36
N GLY A 229 -10.80 -8.34 5.76
CA GLY A 229 -12.04 -8.64 6.49
C GLY A 229 -12.33 -10.13 6.75
N ALA A 230 -11.71 -11.04 6.01
CA ALA A 230 -11.80 -12.49 6.22
C ALA A 230 -10.60 -13.00 7.03
N THR A 231 -10.82 -13.99 7.90
CA THR A 231 -9.75 -14.61 8.69
C THR A 231 -9.00 -15.69 7.90
N GLU A 232 -7.79 -16.05 8.35
CA GLU A 232 -7.03 -17.18 7.79
C GLU A 232 -7.88 -18.48 7.80
N ASP A 233 -8.60 -18.74 8.90
CA ASP A 233 -9.48 -19.91 9.03
C ASP A 233 -10.64 -19.88 8.03
N GLU A 234 -11.23 -18.71 7.77
CA GLU A 234 -12.29 -18.58 6.77
C GLU A 234 -11.77 -18.93 5.37
N TYR A 235 -10.56 -18.47 5.01
CA TYR A 235 -9.95 -18.88 3.75
C TYR A 235 -9.69 -20.39 3.72
N LEU A 236 -8.98 -20.94 4.70
CA LEU A 236 -8.44 -22.30 4.62
C LEU A 236 -9.48 -23.40 4.93
N GLN A 237 -10.43 -23.13 5.82
CA GLN A 237 -11.41 -24.12 6.29
C GLN A 237 -12.84 -23.82 5.81
N GLY A 238 -13.09 -22.59 5.36
CA GLY A 238 -14.43 -22.11 5.03
C GLY A 238 -15.21 -21.69 6.28
N GLY A 239 -16.53 -21.69 6.17
CA GLY A 239 -17.43 -21.29 7.24
C GLY A 239 -18.75 -20.75 6.71
N GLU A 240 -19.62 -20.30 7.60
CA GLU A 240 -20.94 -19.76 7.21
C GLU A 240 -20.82 -18.50 6.36
N ARG A 241 -19.92 -17.57 6.72
CA ARG A 241 -19.67 -16.34 5.95
C ARG A 241 -19.14 -16.63 4.55
N VAL A 242 -18.29 -17.65 4.40
CA VAL A 242 -17.77 -18.12 3.10
C VAL A 242 -18.88 -18.75 2.27
N ARG A 243 -19.67 -19.65 2.86
CA ARG A 243 -20.82 -20.26 2.17
C ARG A 243 -21.81 -19.20 1.68
N ALA A 244 -22.10 -18.21 2.52
CA ALA A 244 -22.99 -17.10 2.17
C ALA A 244 -22.42 -16.25 1.03
N LEU A 245 -21.13 -15.93 1.08
CA LEU A 245 -20.42 -15.23 -0.01
C LEU A 245 -20.54 -15.99 -1.33
N LEU A 246 -20.15 -17.27 -1.33
CA LEU A 246 -20.18 -18.14 -2.51
C LEU A 246 -21.59 -18.28 -3.09
N GLN A 247 -22.59 -18.52 -2.24
CA GLN A 247 -23.98 -18.64 -2.66
C GLN A 247 -24.51 -17.34 -3.27
N ARG A 248 -24.23 -16.19 -2.63
CA ARG A 248 -24.64 -14.86 -3.13
C ARG A 248 -24.03 -14.57 -4.49
N ASP A 249 -22.78 -14.95 -4.69
CA ASP A 249 -22.04 -14.70 -5.93
C ASP A 249 -22.22 -15.81 -6.98
N GLY A 250 -23.18 -16.73 -6.76
CA GLY A 250 -23.61 -17.75 -7.72
C GLY A 250 -22.66 -18.93 -7.90
N SER A 251 -21.72 -19.12 -6.97
CA SER A 251 -20.79 -20.25 -7.00
C SER A 251 -21.50 -21.56 -6.62
N ALA A 252 -21.19 -22.63 -7.35
CA ALA A 252 -21.67 -23.98 -7.01
C ALA A 252 -20.92 -24.59 -5.80
N ARG A 253 -19.81 -23.97 -5.38
CA ARG A 253 -18.97 -24.43 -4.27
C ARG A 253 -19.55 -23.94 -2.93
N THR A 254 -19.31 -24.69 -1.86
CA THR A 254 -19.74 -24.31 -0.50
C THR A 254 -18.60 -23.86 0.41
N ARG A 255 -17.37 -24.04 -0.05
CA ARG A 255 -16.11 -23.55 0.51
C ARG A 255 -15.09 -23.44 -0.63
N TRP A 256 -13.98 -22.74 -0.40
CA TRP A 256 -12.81 -22.83 -1.26
C TRP A 256 -11.96 -24.06 -0.92
N GLU A 257 -11.18 -24.53 -1.89
CA GLU A 257 -10.29 -25.68 -1.74
C GLU A 257 -8.90 -25.31 -2.24
N PRO A 258 -8.13 -24.51 -1.46
CA PRO A 258 -6.75 -24.18 -1.80
C PRO A 258 -5.83 -25.41 -1.61
N PRO A 259 -4.67 -25.45 -2.29
CA PRO A 259 -3.61 -26.40 -1.92
C PRO A 259 -3.22 -26.21 -0.44
N PRO A 260 -2.82 -27.28 0.27
CA PRO A 260 -2.45 -27.19 1.68
C PRO A 260 -1.29 -26.22 1.90
N ALA A 261 -1.41 -25.36 2.90
CA ALA A 261 -0.29 -24.54 3.35
C ALA A 261 0.73 -25.42 4.10
N ASP A 262 2.01 -25.26 3.79
CA ASP A 262 3.11 -26.05 4.36
C ASP A 262 4.14 -25.20 5.12
N MET A 263 4.04 -23.87 5.03
CA MET A 263 4.89 -22.95 5.78
C MET A 263 4.23 -21.58 5.99
N ARG A 264 4.85 -20.75 6.82
CA ARG A 264 4.55 -19.31 6.93
C ARG A 264 5.73 -18.50 6.41
N VAL A 265 5.43 -17.45 5.65
CA VAL A 265 6.41 -16.51 5.08
C VAL A 265 5.88 -15.09 5.22
N PRO A 266 6.71 -14.05 5.04
CA PRO A 266 6.22 -12.67 4.97
C PRO A 266 5.05 -12.55 3.98
N GLU A 267 3.99 -11.85 4.40
CA GLU A 267 2.78 -11.68 3.61
C GLU A 267 3.10 -11.01 2.26
N ALA A 268 2.40 -11.46 1.20
CA ALA A 268 2.72 -11.15 -0.18
C ALA A 268 2.80 -9.66 -0.51
N GLU A 269 1.90 -8.82 0.03
CA GLU A 269 1.86 -7.38 -0.24
C GLU A 269 2.64 -6.56 0.79
N TRP A 270 2.36 -6.78 2.06
CA TRP A 270 2.82 -5.93 3.16
C TRP A 270 4.10 -6.46 3.80
N GLY A 271 4.24 -7.78 3.93
CA GLY A 271 5.32 -8.41 4.67
C GLY A 271 6.71 -8.12 4.09
N PHE A 272 7.68 -7.81 4.95
CA PHE A 272 9.06 -7.56 4.54
C PHE A 272 9.84 -8.88 4.38
N ASP A 273 10.52 -9.07 3.26
CA ASP A 273 11.45 -10.20 3.05
C ASP A 273 12.84 -9.82 3.59
N ALA A 274 13.23 -10.46 4.70
CA ALA A 274 14.50 -10.20 5.38
C ALA A 274 15.75 -10.46 4.52
N ALA A 275 15.63 -11.14 3.36
CA ALA A 275 16.76 -11.37 2.46
C ALA A 275 17.42 -10.07 1.97
N LEU A 276 16.69 -8.95 1.94
CA LEU A 276 17.22 -7.65 1.52
C LEU A 276 18.15 -7.00 2.57
N TYR A 277 17.99 -7.31 3.86
CA TYR A 277 18.74 -6.65 4.95
C TYR A 277 20.25 -6.66 4.76
N ALA A 278 20.80 -7.83 4.49
CA ALA A 278 22.26 -8.01 4.41
C ALA A 278 22.90 -7.13 3.33
N GLU A 279 22.16 -6.79 2.26
CA GLU A 279 22.65 -5.88 1.24
C GLU A 279 22.52 -4.41 1.63
N LEU A 280 21.43 -4.03 2.30
CA LEU A 280 21.25 -2.69 2.85
C LEU A 280 22.35 -2.37 3.89
N GLU A 281 22.66 -3.31 4.78
CA GLU A 281 23.74 -3.20 5.77
C GLU A 281 25.11 -2.99 5.12
N ARG A 282 25.44 -3.78 4.08
CA ARG A 282 26.69 -3.61 3.34
C ARG A 282 26.77 -2.26 2.64
N LEU A 283 25.67 -1.81 2.03
CA LEU A 283 25.62 -0.52 1.34
C LEU A 283 25.80 0.63 2.34
N ALA A 284 25.08 0.58 3.46
CA ALA A 284 25.15 1.58 4.53
C ALA A 284 26.55 1.68 5.14
N ALA A 285 27.19 0.54 5.42
CA ALA A 285 28.54 0.50 5.97
C ALA A 285 29.57 1.19 5.06
N GLY A 286 29.44 1.10 3.73
CA GLY A 286 30.34 1.76 2.79
C GLY A 286 30.21 3.29 2.73
N MET A 287 29.08 3.82 3.20
CA MET A 287 28.74 5.25 3.16
C MET A 287 28.57 5.87 4.55
N ASP A 288 28.98 5.14 5.60
CA ASP A 288 28.81 5.51 7.01
C ASP A 288 27.36 5.83 7.37
N TRP A 289 26.39 5.25 6.64
CA TRP A 289 24.97 5.48 6.93
C TRP A 289 24.55 4.73 8.18
N ARG A 290 23.65 5.35 8.94
CA ARG A 290 22.96 4.68 10.05
C ARG A 290 21.75 3.93 9.51
N ILE A 291 21.56 2.69 9.93
CA ILE A 291 20.33 1.95 9.65
C ILE A 291 19.40 2.03 10.85
N VAL A 292 18.14 2.38 10.61
CA VAL A 292 17.09 2.36 11.61
C VAL A 292 15.93 1.53 11.09
N THR A 293 15.62 0.43 11.77
CA THR A 293 14.51 -0.44 11.41
C THR A 293 13.24 0.03 12.11
N ILE A 294 12.21 0.34 11.33
CA ILE A 294 10.85 0.62 11.80
C ILE A 294 10.06 -0.68 11.68
N ARG A 295 9.98 -1.43 12.77
CA ARG A 295 9.41 -2.77 12.85
C ARG A 295 7.99 -2.74 13.39
N PHE A 296 7.04 -3.38 12.72
CA PHE A 296 5.64 -3.50 13.17
C PHE A 296 4.98 -4.74 12.57
N ARG A 297 3.95 -5.29 13.22
CA ARG A 297 3.20 -6.46 12.69
C ARG A 297 1.96 -6.06 11.91
N GLU A 298 1.11 -5.26 12.53
CA GLU A 298 -0.14 -4.81 11.91
C GLU A 298 0.13 -3.56 11.05
N PRO A 299 -0.15 -3.56 9.73
CA PRO A 299 0.16 -2.42 8.88
C PRO A 299 -0.41 -1.08 9.37
N GLU A 300 -1.64 -1.08 9.91
CA GLU A 300 -2.31 0.12 10.41
C GLU A 300 -1.78 0.61 11.77
N ALA A 301 -0.94 -0.18 12.47
CA ALA A 301 -0.35 0.25 13.74
C ALA A 301 0.45 1.55 13.59
N LEU A 302 1.12 1.73 12.45
CA LEU A 302 1.90 2.92 12.17
C LEU A 302 1.05 4.19 12.04
N SER A 303 -0.24 4.07 11.67
CA SER A 303 -1.17 5.22 11.57
C SER A 303 -1.37 5.91 12.92
N PHE A 304 -1.46 5.14 14.01
CA PHE A 304 -1.57 5.70 15.36
C PHE A 304 -0.31 6.49 15.76
N ALA A 305 0.88 5.95 15.46
CA ALA A 305 2.13 6.62 15.78
C ALA A 305 2.35 7.86 14.89
N ALA A 306 2.06 7.74 13.59
CA ALA A 306 2.19 8.83 12.63
C ALA A 306 1.31 10.02 12.99
N ALA A 307 0.06 9.77 13.39
CA ALA A 307 -0.85 10.82 13.84
C ALA A 307 -0.26 11.60 15.03
N GLN A 308 0.31 10.92 16.02
CA GLN A 308 0.92 11.58 17.18
C GLN A 308 2.21 12.33 16.83
N VAL A 309 3.02 11.79 15.92
CA VAL A 309 4.21 12.49 15.38
C VAL A 309 3.78 13.80 14.70
N TYR A 310 2.75 13.75 13.85
CA TYR A 310 2.21 14.93 13.17
C TYR A 310 1.69 15.97 14.16
N ARG A 311 0.94 15.56 15.18
CA ARG A 311 0.45 16.50 16.22
C ARG A 311 1.59 17.21 16.91
N ARG A 312 2.64 16.49 17.35
CA ARG A 312 3.79 17.10 18.03
C ARG A 312 4.62 17.98 17.12
N TRP A 313 4.77 17.58 15.87
CA TRP A 313 5.45 18.38 14.86
C TRP A 313 4.72 19.70 14.60
N TYR A 314 3.40 19.65 14.44
CA TYR A 314 2.57 20.83 14.28
C TYR A 314 2.61 21.72 15.53
N GLU A 315 2.54 21.16 16.72
CA GLU A 315 2.71 21.91 17.98
C GLU A 315 4.07 22.65 18.03
N ASP A 316 5.18 21.98 17.69
CA ASP A 316 6.52 22.58 17.61
C ASP A 316 6.57 23.73 16.57
N ALA A 317 5.74 23.65 15.52
CA ALA A 317 5.59 24.67 14.48
C ALA A 317 4.54 25.76 14.81
N GLY A 318 3.91 25.72 16.00
CA GLY A 318 2.87 26.66 16.40
C GLY A 318 1.53 26.47 15.67
N ILE A 319 1.28 25.28 15.13
CA ILE A 319 0.08 24.89 14.39
C ILE A 319 -0.80 24.05 15.31
N GLU A 320 -2.01 24.53 15.60
CA GLU A 320 -3.03 23.74 16.29
C GLU A 320 -3.92 23.03 15.28
N SER A 321 -3.56 21.79 14.91
CA SER A 321 -4.37 21.02 13.99
C SER A 321 -5.62 20.45 14.67
N ARG A 322 -6.78 20.77 14.09
CA ARG A 322 -8.10 20.21 14.45
C ARG A 322 -8.75 19.48 13.28
N HIS A 323 -7.97 19.14 12.24
CA HIS A 323 -8.44 18.49 11.03
C HIS A 323 -7.81 17.10 10.93
N LEU A 324 -8.63 16.05 10.78
CA LEU A 324 -8.19 14.68 10.50
C LEU A 324 -8.47 14.34 9.03
N LEU A 325 -7.45 13.91 8.31
CA LEU A 325 -7.62 13.32 6.99
C LEU A 325 -7.43 11.80 7.07
N VAL A 326 -8.45 11.06 6.67
CA VAL A 326 -8.43 9.59 6.65
C VAL A 326 -8.20 9.10 5.23
N ASP A 327 -7.06 8.42 5.06
CA ASP A 327 -6.65 7.79 3.81
C ASP A 327 -7.09 6.34 3.75
N SER A 328 -7.17 5.78 2.54
CA SER A 328 -7.59 4.39 2.36
C SER A 328 -6.81 3.71 1.23
N PHE A 329 -6.06 2.67 1.58
CA PHE A 329 -5.20 1.88 0.70
C PHE A 329 -4.26 2.76 -0.13
N LEU A 330 -4.54 2.93 -1.43
CA LEU A 330 -3.76 3.75 -2.36
C LEU A 330 -4.25 5.20 -2.50
N LEU A 331 -5.39 5.55 -1.89
CA LEU A 331 -5.96 6.90 -1.94
C LEU A 331 -5.30 7.75 -0.86
N MET A 332 -4.42 8.66 -1.27
CA MET A 332 -3.68 9.57 -0.40
C MET A 332 -3.18 10.78 -1.18
N ASP A 333 -2.97 11.90 -0.50
CA ASP A 333 -2.25 13.06 -1.05
C ASP A 333 -1.46 13.73 0.09
N PRO A 334 -0.19 13.33 0.31
CA PRO A 334 0.60 13.85 1.42
C PRO A 334 0.79 15.36 1.36
N LEU A 335 0.91 15.94 0.16
CA LEU A 335 1.08 17.40 0.03
C LEU A 335 -0.17 18.15 0.46
N THR A 336 -1.35 17.74 -0.04
CA THR A 336 -2.59 18.41 0.33
C THR A 336 -2.88 18.23 1.82
N THR A 337 -2.54 17.08 2.40
CA THR A 337 -2.60 16.85 3.85
C THR A 337 -1.77 17.87 4.63
N LEU A 338 -0.53 18.11 4.19
CA LEU A 338 0.35 19.13 4.79
C LEU A 338 -0.21 20.54 4.62
N ARG A 339 -0.77 20.87 3.46
CA ARG A 339 -1.36 22.20 3.20
C ARG A 339 -2.62 22.47 4.03
N LEU A 340 -3.40 21.43 4.32
CA LEU A 340 -4.56 21.51 5.22
C LEU A 340 -4.16 21.57 6.70
N HIS A 341 -2.87 21.40 7.02
CA HIS A 341 -2.40 21.12 8.38
C HIS A 341 -3.19 19.97 9.02
N ALA A 342 -3.60 18.98 8.22
CA ALA A 342 -4.36 17.84 8.70
C ALA A 342 -3.44 16.80 9.34
N VAL A 343 -3.96 16.10 10.35
CA VAL A 343 -3.36 14.88 10.90
C VAL A 343 -3.77 13.72 9.99
N PRO A 344 -2.84 12.96 9.40
CA PRO A 344 -3.18 11.80 8.58
C PRO A 344 -3.51 10.57 9.43
N PHE A 345 -4.48 9.78 9.00
CA PHE A 345 -4.71 8.43 9.50
C PHE A 345 -4.97 7.48 8.33
N TRP A 346 -4.02 6.60 8.06
CA TRP A 346 -4.13 5.67 6.93
C TRP A 346 -4.82 4.38 7.31
N LEU A 347 -5.75 3.94 6.47
CA LEU A 347 -6.43 2.65 6.56
C LEU A 347 -5.94 1.71 5.48
N LEU A 348 -5.79 0.44 5.83
CA LEU A 348 -5.41 -0.64 4.93
C LEU A 348 -6.51 -0.86 3.87
N PHE A 349 -7.77 -1.02 4.28
CA PHE A 349 -8.92 -1.22 3.37
C PHE A 349 -10.26 -0.75 3.96
N GLY A 350 -11.34 -0.80 3.17
CA GLY A 350 -12.73 -0.50 3.58
C GLY A 350 -13.39 -1.60 4.41
N VAL A 351 -12.69 -2.21 5.37
CA VAL A 351 -13.14 -3.37 6.15
C VAL A 351 -13.40 -3.03 7.62
N GLU A 352 -14.17 -3.86 8.31
CA GLU A 352 -14.53 -3.66 9.73
C GLU A 352 -13.31 -3.58 10.68
N PRO A 353 -12.25 -4.38 10.52
CA PRO A 353 -11.03 -4.21 11.31
C PRO A 353 -10.42 -2.80 11.20
N SER A 354 -10.37 -2.24 9.99
CA SER A 354 -9.90 -0.88 9.72
C SER A 354 -10.85 0.18 10.32
N ALA A 355 -12.16 0.00 10.19
CA ALA A 355 -13.15 0.87 10.84
C ALA A 355 -13.02 0.85 12.37
N ALA A 356 -12.77 -0.32 12.96
CA ALA A 356 -12.51 -0.47 14.38
C ALA A 356 -11.18 0.18 14.80
N ALA A 357 -10.14 0.13 13.98
CA ALA A 357 -8.89 0.84 14.24
C ALA A 357 -9.10 2.36 14.29
N LEU A 358 -9.80 2.93 13.30
CA LEU A 358 -10.15 4.35 13.30
C LEU A 358 -11.05 4.72 14.48
N GLN A 359 -12.02 3.87 14.84
CA GLN A 359 -12.87 4.13 16.01
C GLN A 359 -12.04 4.26 17.29
N ARG A 360 -11.11 3.32 17.54
CA ARG A 360 -10.22 3.36 18.71
C ARG A 360 -9.39 4.64 18.72
N PHE A 361 -8.82 5.00 17.57
CA PHE A 361 -8.07 6.25 17.44
C PHE A 361 -8.92 7.47 17.81
N LEU A 362 -10.13 7.58 17.27
CA LEU A 362 -11.04 8.68 17.58
C LEU A 362 -11.55 8.66 19.03
N GLU A 363 -11.59 7.50 19.70
CA GLU A 363 -11.93 7.36 21.13
C GLU A 363 -10.83 7.86 22.05
N ASP A 364 -9.57 7.62 21.69
CA ASP A 364 -8.41 7.96 22.51
C ASP A 364 -7.91 9.40 22.30
N GLU A 365 -8.32 10.05 21.20
CA GLU A 365 -7.88 11.39 20.84
C GLU A 365 -8.95 12.48 21.13
N PRO A 366 -8.52 13.72 21.44
CA PRO A 366 -9.40 14.88 21.44
C PRO A 366 -10.19 14.99 20.12
N ALA A 367 -11.44 15.45 20.22
CA ALA A 367 -12.28 15.65 19.05
C ALA A 367 -11.61 16.56 18.01
N PHE A 368 -11.70 16.16 16.75
CA PHE A 368 -11.35 16.95 15.59
C PHE A 368 -12.55 17.81 15.19
N ASP A 369 -12.31 19.05 14.76
CA ASP A 369 -13.36 19.91 14.20
C ASP A 369 -13.82 19.37 12.84
N GLU A 370 -12.86 18.92 12.03
CA GLU A 370 -13.09 18.40 10.70
C GLU A 370 -12.53 16.98 10.56
N ILE A 371 -13.32 16.09 9.96
CA ILE A 371 -12.86 14.76 9.54
C ILE A 371 -13.23 14.58 8.06
N ASP A 372 -12.23 14.51 7.20
CA ASP A 372 -12.39 14.20 5.78
C ASP A 372 -11.90 12.78 5.50
N MET A 373 -12.71 11.96 4.83
CA MET A 373 -12.43 10.53 4.66
C MET A 373 -12.53 10.09 3.21
N MET A 374 -11.44 9.54 2.70
CA MET A 374 -11.40 8.78 1.45
C MET A 374 -11.69 7.30 1.75
N LEU A 375 -12.30 6.58 0.79
CA LEU A 375 -12.55 5.15 0.90
C LEU A 375 -12.25 4.43 -0.41
N PHE A 376 -11.31 3.49 -0.37
CA PHE A 376 -11.00 2.64 -1.50
C PHE A 376 -12.20 1.74 -1.84
N SER A 377 -12.54 1.67 -3.13
CA SER A 377 -13.67 0.88 -3.64
C SER A 377 -13.16 -0.27 -4.52
N HIS A 378 -13.06 -1.46 -3.94
CA HIS A 378 -12.68 -2.70 -4.66
C HIS A 378 -13.86 -3.39 -5.35
N GLY A 379 -15.09 -2.88 -5.20
CA GLY A 379 -16.27 -3.34 -5.93
C GLY A 379 -16.92 -4.63 -5.41
N VAL A 380 -16.33 -5.31 -4.43
CA VAL A 380 -16.84 -6.59 -3.90
C VAL A 380 -17.58 -6.37 -2.59
N GLN A 381 -18.67 -7.11 -2.36
CA GLN A 381 -19.27 -7.23 -1.03
C GLN A 381 -18.52 -8.30 -0.23
N SER A 382 -17.27 -8.01 0.09
CA SER A 382 -16.36 -8.96 0.74
C SER A 382 -16.82 -9.31 2.17
N ILE A 383 -16.41 -10.49 2.63
CA ILE A 383 -16.45 -10.89 4.02
C ILE A 383 -15.68 -9.84 4.82
N GLY A 384 -16.39 -9.17 5.74
CA GLY A 384 -15.82 -8.15 6.62
C GLY A 384 -15.78 -6.75 6.00
N LEU A 385 -16.39 -6.52 4.84
CA LEU A 385 -16.62 -5.17 4.32
C LEU A 385 -17.40 -4.34 5.35
N ALA A 386 -16.87 -3.19 5.74
CA ALA A 386 -17.61 -2.25 6.57
C ALA A 386 -18.66 -1.53 5.71
N PRO A 387 -19.94 -1.52 6.09
CA PRO A 387 -20.98 -0.84 5.33
C PRO A 387 -20.79 0.67 5.37
N ILE A 388 -21.32 1.39 4.38
CA ILE A 388 -21.16 2.86 4.32
C ILE A 388 -21.71 3.59 5.55
N SER A 389 -22.74 3.05 6.22
CA SER A 389 -23.26 3.58 7.48
C SER A 389 -22.23 3.53 8.62
N ARG A 390 -21.36 2.51 8.63
CA ARG A 390 -20.28 2.38 9.59
C ARG A 390 -19.29 3.52 9.49
N TRP A 391 -18.88 3.86 8.27
CA TRP A 391 -17.99 4.99 7.99
C TRP A 391 -18.63 6.33 8.28
N ARG A 392 -19.93 6.48 7.96
CA ARG A 392 -20.70 7.70 8.29
C ARG A 392 -20.73 7.96 9.80
N ALA A 393 -20.93 6.92 10.61
CA ALA A 393 -20.92 7.06 12.07
C ALA A 393 -19.55 7.52 12.62
N LEU A 394 -18.44 7.18 11.95
CA LEU A 394 -17.12 7.67 12.33
C LEU A 394 -16.91 9.14 11.93
N LEU A 395 -17.42 9.54 10.77
CA LEU A 395 -17.42 10.95 10.34
C LEU A 395 -18.26 11.85 11.27
N GLU A 396 -19.37 11.34 11.80
CA GLU A 396 -20.24 12.04 12.75
C GLU A 396 -19.55 12.32 14.10
N ARG A 397 -18.34 11.78 14.34
CA ARG A 397 -17.52 12.10 15.52
C ARG A 397 -16.77 13.43 15.40
N ALA A 398 -16.76 14.06 14.22
CA ALA A 398 -16.23 15.40 14.05
C ALA A 398 -17.08 16.41 14.84
N ALA A 399 -16.45 17.38 15.51
CA ALA A 399 -17.15 18.37 16.29
C ALA A 399 -17.93 19.36 15.41
N THR A 400 -17.43 19.65 14.20
CA THR A 400 -18.06 20.60 13.27
C THR A 400 -18.48 19.94 11.97
N THR A 401 -17.60 19.24 11.26
CA THR A 401 -17.98 18.60 10.00
C THR A 401 -17.22 17.33 9.68
N GLY A 402 -17.97 16.26 9.39
CA GLY A 402 -17.45 15.03 8.80
C GLY A 402 -17.89 14.89 7.34
N ARG A 403 -16.96 14.62 6.42
CA ARG A 403 -17.27 14.48 4.98
C ARG A 403 -16.56 13.30 4.34
N PHE A 404 -17.21 12.75 3.33
CA PHE A 404 -16.55 11.85 2.39
C PHE A 404 -15.82 12.66 1.32
N ALA A 405 -14.51 12.46 1.19
CA ALA A 405 -13.68 13.08 0.17
C ALA A 405 -13.64 12.20 -1.10
N GLY A 406 -14.45 12.53 -2.10
CA GLY A 406 -14.46 11.86 -3.41
C GLY A 406 -15.20 10.51 -3.45
N VAL A 407 -15.85 10.11 -2.37
CA VAL A 407 -16.66 8.87 -2.27
C VAL A 407 -18.13 9.18 -2.56
N ASP A 408 -18.78 8.31 -3.33
CA ASP A 408 -20.22 8.27 -3.50
C ASP A 408 -20.84 7.20 -2.58
N PRO A 409 -21.50 7.62 -1.49
CA PRO A 409 -22.05 6.69 -0.51
C PRO A 409 -23.12 5.75 -1.06
N ALA A 410 -23.84 6.16 -2.12
CA ALA A 410 -24.91 5.35 -2.71
C ALA A 410 -24.35 4.24 -3.62
N ARG A 411 -23.09 4.37 -4.05
CA ARG A 411 -22.42 3.43 -4.96
C ARG A 411 -21.38 2.56 -4.26
N TYR A 412 -20.92 2.92 -3.07
CA TYR A 412 -20.00 2.12 -2.27
C TYR A 412 -20.52 0.67 -2.06
N PRO A 413 -19.69 -0.39 -2.20
CA PRO A 413 -18.24 -0.40 -2.46
C PRO A 413 -17.84 -0.39 -3.95
N ARG A 414 -18.78 -0.10 -4.86
CA ARG A 414 -18.61 -0.09 -6.33
C ARG A 414 -18.48 1.33 -6.88
N ASP A 415 -17.88 2.21 -6.10
CA ASP A 415 -17.66 3.61 -6.47
C ASP A 415 -16.28 3.80 -7.11
N PHE A 416 -16.08 3.27 -8.32
CA PHE A 416 -14.76 3.31 -8.97
C PHE A 416 -14.35 4.73 -9.40
N ALA A 417 -15.28 5.69 -9.48
CA ALA A 417 -14.91 7.09 -9.70
C ALA A 417 -14.13 7.69 -8.52
N THR A 418 -14.11 7.05 -7.34
CA THR A 418 -13.31 7.53 -6.20
C THR A 418 -11.83 7.70 -6.57
N PHE A 419 -11.27 6.83 -7.43
CA PHE A 419 -9.88 6.85 -7.89
C PHE A 419 -9.44 8.13 -8.59
N VAL A 420 -10.39 8.96 -9.03
CA VAL A 420 -10.11 10.21 -9.75
C VAL A 420 -10.78 11.42 -9.09
N ARG A 421 -11.82 11.18 -8.27
CA ARG A 421 -12.53 12.24 -7.56
C ARG A 421 -11.88 12.62 -6.24
N PHE A 422 -11.11 11.73 -5.61
CA PHE A 422 -10.48 12.06 -4.32
C PHE A 422 -9.59 13.30 -4.44
N GLY A 423 -8.71 13.38 -5.44
CA GLY A 423 -7.84 14.54 -5.64
C GLY A 423 -8.61 15.84 -5.87
N GLN A 424 -9.72 15.78 -6.62
CA GLN A 424 -10.60 16.94 -6.83
C GLN A 424 -11.30 17.37 -5.53
N ALA A 425 -11.74 16.40 -4.71
CA ALA A 425 -12.36 16.68 -3.43
C ALA A 425 -11.35 17.31 -2.46
N LEU A 426 -10.13 16.76 -2.36
CA LEU A 426 -9.07 17.31 -1.52
C LEU A 426 -8.66 18.73 -1.95
N ALA A 427 -8.59 19.00 -3.25
CA ALA A 427 -8.28 20.34 -3.77
C ALA A 427 -9.36 21.39 -3.42
N GLN A 428 -10.57 20.97 -3.07
CA GLN A 428 -11.67 21.86 -2.66
C GLN A 428 -11.72 22.08 -1.14
N LEU A 429 -10.99 21.28 -0.36
CA LEU A 429 -10.87 21.48 1.08
C LEU A 429 -10.01 22.72 1.37
N GLY A 430 -10.36 23.45 2.42
CA GLY A 430 -9.60 24.62 2.84
C GLY A 430 -9.96 25.09 4.25
N PRO A 431 -9.19 26.03 4.81
CA PRO A 431 -8.12 26.76 4.14
C PRO A 431 -6.87 25.91 3.89
N GLN A 432 -6.27 26.05 2.71
CA GLN A 432 -4.94 25.50 2.42
C GLN A 432 -3.88 26.56 2.64
N THR A 433 -2.80 26.16 3.29
CA THR A 433 -1.68 27.03 3.68
C THR A 433 -0.36 26.46 3.17
N GLN A 434 0.75 27.13 3.47
CA GLN A 434 2.07 26.58 3.18
C GLN A 434 2.33 25.37 4.09
N PRO A 435 2.95 24.28 3.56
CA PRO A 435 3.43 23.20 4.40
C PRO A 435 4.35 23.73 5.52
N PRO A 436 4.32 23.12 6.71
CA PRO A 436 5.25 23.48 7.78
C PRO A 436 6.71 23.18 7.38
N PRO A 437 7.69 23.76 8.10
CA PRO A 437 9.09 23.37 7.96
C PRO A 437 9.25 21.87 8.17
N ALA A 438 10.09 21.23 7.35
CA ALA A 438 10.31 19.79 7.38
C ALA A 438 10.58 19.26 8.80
N LEU A 439 10.00 18.12 9.12
CA LEU A 439 10.22 17.42 10.38
C LEU A 439 11.70 17.06 10.50
N SER A 440 12.34 17.39 11.62
CA SER A 440 13.73 16.98 11.84
C SER A 440 13.82 15.49 12.18
N HIS A 441 14.93 14.86 11.81
CA HIS A 441 15.14 13.42 12.06
C HIS A 441 15.12 13.09 13.55
N GLU A 442 15.74 13.95 14.37
CA GLU A 442 15.80 13.75 15.82
C GLU A 442 14.40 13.74 16.43
N ARG A 443 13.53 14.68 16.00
CA ARG A 443 12.14 14.75 16.44
C ARG A 443 11.34 13.55 15.94
N PHE A 444 11.51 13.20 14.66
CA PHE A 444 10.87 12.03 14.06
C PHE A 444 11.14 10.77 14.87
N GLU A 445 12.41 10.44 15.12
CA GLU A 445 12.76 9.21 15.85
C GLU A 445 12.35 9.25 17.31
N THR A 446 12.52 10.39 17.98
CA THR A 446 12.12 10.55 19.38
C THR A 446 10.62 10.28 19.55
N TRP A 447 9.80 10.87 18.69
CA TRP A 447 8.35 10.72 18.78
C TRP A 447 7.88 9.37 18.24
N LEU A 448 8.47 8.85 17.17
CA LEU A 448 8.13 7.53 16.66
C LEU A 448 8.46 6.44 17.68
N ALA A 449 9.61 6.49 18.35
CA ALA A 449 9.95 5.57 19.43
C ALA A 449 8.98 5.68 20.62
N LYS A 450 8.63 6.91 21.01
CA LYS A 450 7.72 7.17 22.14
C LYS A 450 6.29 6.69 21.89
N TYR A 451 5.72 7.05 20.75
CA TYR A 451 4.32 6.79 20.44
C TYR A 451 4.12 5.42 19.79
N GLY A 452 5.12 4.94 19.04
CA GLY A 452 5.11 3.64 18.39
C GLY A 452 5.08 2.47 19.38
N ALA A 453 5.83 2.55 20.48
CA ALA A 453 5.92 1.45 21.45
C ALA A 453 4.55 1.00 22.00
N ARG A 454 3.60 1.94 22.15
CA ARG A 454 2.24 1.66 22.66
C ARG A 454 1.36 0.89 21.68
N VAL A 455 1.70 0.93 20.39
CA VAL A 455 0.91 0.34 19.30
C VAL A 455 1.68 -0.78 18.57
N GLY A 456 2.80 -1.24 19.13
CA GLY A 456 3.59 -2.32 18.57
C GLY A 456 4.47 -1.90 17.38
N VAL A 457 4.83 -0.62 17.29
CA VAL A 457 5.83 -0.10 16.36
C VAL A 457 7.14 0.13 17.14
N GLN A 458 8.23 -0.45 16.66
CA GLN A 458 9.55 -0.38 17.28
C GLN A 458 10.54 0.29 16.34
N CYS A 459 11.44 1.11 16.90
CA CYS A 459 12.55 1.72 16.17
C CYS A 459 13.85 1.11 16.70
N GLU A 460 14.51 0.29 15.89
CA GLU A 460 15.75 -0.39 16.25
C GLU A 460 16.92 0.24 15.48
N VAL A 461 17.90 0.79 16.20
CA VAL A 461 19.10 1.37 15.59
C VAL A 461 20.14 0.27 15.42
N HIS A 462 20.51 0.01 14.17
CA HIS A 462 21.64 -0.87 13.85
C HIS A 462 22.89 -0.01 13.70
N MET A 463 23.79 -0.12 14.67
CA MET A 463 25.15 0.40 14.54
C MET A 463 25.89 -0.51 13.56
N PRO A 464 26.54 0.00 12.51
CA PRO A 464 27.33 -0.83 11.62
C PRO A 464 28.37 -1.58 12.46
N ALA A 465 28.41 -2.90 12.33
CA ALA A 465 29.45 -3.70 12.94
C ALA A 465 30.79 -3.13 12.48
N GLN A 466 31.63 -2.67 13.42
CA GLN A 466 32.97 -2.21 13.11
C GLN A 466 33.65 -3.32 12.31
N ALA A 467 34.06 -3.02 11.08
CA ALA A 467 34.83 -3.95 10.27
C ALA A 467 36.07 -4.34 11.09
N MET A 468 36.08 -5.56 11.62
CA MET A 468 37.26 -6.12 12.26
C MET A 468 38.34 -6.18 11.17
N PRO A 469 39.50 -5.51 11.35
CA PRO A 469 40.57 -5.60 10.37
C PRO A 469 41.05 -7.05 10.31
N HIS A 470 41.05 -7.62 9.10
CA HIS A 470 41.68 -8.90 8.80
C HIS A 470 43.20 -8.80 8.83
#